data_AF-A0AAU2NA74-F1
#
_entry.id   AF-A0AAU2NA74-F1
#
_cell.length_a   1.000
_cell.length_b   1.000
_cell.length_c   1.000
_cell.angle_alpha   90.00
_cell.angle_beta   90.00
_cell.angle_gamma   90.00
#
_symmetry.space_group_name_H-M   'P 1'
#
loop_
_entity.id
_entity.type
_entity.pdbx_description
1 polymer ?
#
loop_
_entity_poly.entity_id
_entity_poly.type
_entity_poly.pdbx_seq_one_letter_code
_entity_poly.pdbx_strand_id
1 'polypeptide(L)'
;MTLNEGLRVRLAADVTLTGSVAAEGEAVAGFLALAAGTEGTVERVDEHQPRSGEDVREYERLKSLLDSFGHQMPEGSRGQLQEKVRALEPAWIAFQEQKARVTVRVRFDNGFVLDGVHEALFTST
;
A
#
# COMPACT_ATOMS: atom_id res chain seq x y z
N MET A 1 -0.80 -11.50 -3.06
CA MET A 1 -0.15 -12.76 -2.65
C MET A 1 0.48 -12.47 -1.31
N THR A 2 0.25 -13.27 -0.26
CA THR A 2 0.79 -12.96 1.06
C THR A 2 2.28 -13.30 1.11
N LEU A 3 3.14 -12.29 1.28
CA LEU A 3 4.59 -12.47 1.50
C LEU A 3 4.86 -12.71 2.99
N ASN A 4 5.78 -13.62 3.29
CA ASN A 4 6.24 -13.92 4.65
C ASN A 4 7.77 -13.80 4.72
N GLU A 5 8.29 -13.53 5.90
CA GLU A 5 9.74 -13.58 6.15
C GLU A 5 10.32 -14.96 5.81
N GLY A 6 11.51 -14.97 5.20
CA GLY A 6 12.17 -16.19 4.71
C GLY A 6 11.64 -16.70 3.37
N LEU A 7 10.58 -16.12 2.80
CA LEU A 7 10.05 -16.55 1.52
C LEU A 7 10.98 -16.17 0.36
N ARG A 8 11.16 -17.11 -0.59
CA ARG A 8 11.86 -16.85 -1.85
C ARG A 8 10.96 -16.13 -2.83
N VAL A 9 11.48 -15.06 -3.39
CA VAL A 9 10.75 -14.19 -4.31
C VAL A 9 11.61 -13.80 -5.50
N ARG A 10 10.94 -13.42 -6.59
CA ARG A 10 11.54 -12.82 -7.78
C ARG A 10 10.94 -11.45 -8.06
N LEU A 11 11.76 -10.52 -8.56
CA LEU A 11 11.24 -9.27 -9.12
C LEU A 11 10.30 -9.56 -10.29
N ALA A 12 9.11 -8.98 -10.25
CA ALA A 12 8.08 -9.16 -11.28
C ALA A 12 8.34 -8.30 -12.53
N ALA A 13 9.08 -7.21 -12.38
CA ALA A 13 9.39 -6.24 -13.42
C ALA A 13 10.78 -5.63 -13.21
N ASP A 14 11.32 -5.00 -14.25
CA ASP A 14 12.54 -4.22 -14.14
C ASP A 14 12.29 -3.01 -13.22
N VAL A 15 13.21 -2.80 -12.27
CA VAL A 15 13.14 -1.69 -11.30
C VAL A 15 14.33 -0.78 -11.49
N THR A 16 14.06 0.52 -11.60
CA THR A 16 15.08 1.56 -11.70
C THR A 16 15.04 2.48 -10.49
N LEU A 17 16.21 2.68 -9.89
CA LEU A 17 16.44 3.64 -8.81
C LEU A 17 17.27 4.79 -9.38
N THR A 18 16.63 5.95 -9.48
CA THR A 18 17.25 7.22 -9.87
C THR A 18 17.41 8.09 -8.63
N GLY A 19 18.60 8.59 -8.35
CA GLY A 19 18.78 9.47 -7.20
C GLY A 19 20.23 9.80 -6.89
N SER A 20 20.44 10.27 -5.67
CA SER A 20 21.77 10.51 -5.13
C SER A 20 22.29 9.23 -4.45
N VAL A 21 23.46 8.77 -4.86
CA VAL A 21 24.23 7.73 -4.19
C VAL A 21 25.17 8.41 -3.22
N ALA A 22 25.10 8.03 -1.94
CA ALA A 22 26.04 8.50 -0.93
C ALA A 22 27.12 7.43 -0.71
N ALA A 23 28.35 7.71 -1.15
CA ALA A 23 29.52 6.90 -0.82
C ALA A 23 30.43 7.72 0.09
N GLU A 24 30.75 7.21 1.28
CA GLU A 24 31.67 7.85 2.23
C GLU A 24 31.36 9.33 2.57
N GLY A 25 30.08 9.73 2.47
CA GLY A 25 29.61 11.09 2.80
C GLY A 25 29.51 12.03 1.60
N GLU A 26 29.94 11.63 0.40
CA GLU A 26 29.75 12.42 -0.82
C GLU A 26 28.52 11.94 -1.61
N ALA A 27 27.66 12.90 -1.94
CA ALA A 27 26.43 12.68 -2.70
C ALA A 27 26.72 12.84 -4.21
N VAL A 28 26.65 11.74 -4.96
CA VAL A 28 26.86 11.72 -6.42
C VAL A 28 25.58 11.24 -7.10
N ALA A 29 25.20 11.87 -8.21
CA ALA A 29 24.08 11.39 -9.02
C ALA A 29 24.37 9.98 -9.55
N GLY A 30 23.44 9.05 -9.36
CA GLY A 30 23.61 7.66 -9.76
C GLY A 30 22.32 7.03 -10.27
N PHE A 31 22.51 5.91 -10.95
CA PHE A 31 21.46 5.11 -11.51
C PHE A 31 21.74 3.63 -11.20
N LEU A 32 20.76 2.94 -10.63
CA LEU A 32 20.80 1.50 -10.40
C LEU A 32 19.57 0.89 -11.07
N ALA A 33 19.78 -0.17 -11.86
CA ALA A 33 18.70 -0.96 -12.43
C ALA A 33 18.83 -2.42 -11.98
N LEU A 34 17.70 -3.00 -11.57
CA LEU A 34 17.55 -4.40 -11.24
C LEU A 34 16.58 -5.03 -12.22
N ALA A 35 16.99 -6.13 -12.84
CA ALA A 35 16.18 -6.81 -13.86
C ALA A 35 15.03 -7.61 -13.23
N ALA A 36 13.94 -7.77 -13.98
CA ALA A 36 12.91 -8.74 -13.70
C ALA A 36 13.53 -10.15 -13.57
N GLY A 37 12.95 -10.97 -12.69
CA GLY A 37 13.45 -12.32 -12.41
C GLY A 37 14.63 -12.38 -11.45
N THR A 38 15.20 -11.25 -11.00
CA THR A 38 16.22 -11.26 -9.94
C THR A 38 15.65 -11.89 -8.67
N GLU A 39 16.34 -12.91 -8.18
CA GLU A 39 15.91 -13.67 -7.00
C GLU A 39 16.43 -13.08 -5.69
N GLY A 40 15.60 -13.20 -4.67
CA GLY A 40 15.95 -12.83 -3.31
C GLY A 40 15.08 -13.50 -2.27
N THR A 41 15.35 -13.16 -1.01
CA THR A 41 14.64 -13.64 0.16
C THR A 41 14.02 -12.45 0.89
N VAL A 42 12.75 -12.57 1.25
CA VAL A 42 12.07 -11.59 2.10
C VAL A 42 12.70 -11.63 3.49
N GLU A 43 13.29 -10.52 3.93
CA GLU A 43 13.88 -10.37 5.26
C GLU A 43 12.89 -9.84 6.29
N ARG A 44 12.00 -8.94 5.87
CA ARG A 44 11.02 -8.28 6.74
C ARG A 44 9.74 -7.99 5.97
N VAL A 45 8.61 -8.15 6.63
CA VAL A 45 7.29 -7.74 6.11
C VAL A 45 6.70 -6.73 7.10
N ASP A 46 6.49 -5.51 6.63
CA ASP A 46 5.90 -4.42 7.41
C ASP A 46 4.46 -4.19 6.93
N GLU A 47 3.50 -4.66 7.72
CA GLU A 47 2.08 -4.39 7.52
C GLU A 47 1.74 -3.00 8.06
N HIS A 48 1.63 -2.02 7.17
CA HIS A 48 1.17 -0.70 7.55
C HIS A 48 -0.35 -0.69 7.59
N GLN A 49 -0.92 -0.82 8.78
CA GLN A 49 -2.33 -0.50 9.01
C GLN A 49 -2.42 0.98 9.37
N PRO A 50 -2.81 1.87 8.42
CA PRO A 50 -3.00 3.27 8.75
C PRO A 50 -4.07 3.38 9.84
N ARG A 51 -3.82 4.25 10.82
CA ARG A 51 -4.82 4.56 11.84
C ARG A 51 -6.02 5.21 11.15
N SER A 52 -7.21 4.64 11.28
CA SER A 52 -8.44 5.24 10.76
C SER A 52 -8.66 6.60 11.41
N GLY A 53 -8.64 7.67 10.59
CA GLY A 53 -9.03 9.02 10.98
C GLY A 53 -10.53 9.12 11.31
N GLU A 54 -10.96 10.25 11.85
CA GLU A 54 -12.36 10.50 12.23
C GLU A 54 -13.30 10.36 11.01
N ASP A 55 -12.96 11.00 9.89
CA ASP A 55 -13.70 10.96 8.63
C ASP A 55 -13.93 9.54 8.09
N VAL A 56 -12.92 8.68 8.22
CA VAL A 56 -12.96 7.28 7.78
C VAL A 56 -13.95 6.48 8.64
N ARG A 57 -13.93 6.69 9.96
CA ARG A 57 -14.86 6.03 10.89
C ARG A 57 -16.28 6.53 10.68
N GLU A 58 -16.44 7.83 10.41
CA GLU A 58 -17.75 8.41 10.11
C GLU A 58 -18.29 7.89 8.78
N TYR A 59 -17.45 7.77 7.74
CA TYR A 59 -17.82 7.14 6.47
C TYR A 59 -18.34 5.71 6.70
N GLU A 60 -17.56 4.87 7.40
CA GLU A 60 -17.95 3.48 7.69
C GLU A 60 -19.29 3.44 8.46
N ARG A 61 -19.48 4.32 9.45
CA ARG A 61 -20.71 4.41 10.24
C ARG A 61 -21.92 4.80 9.38
N LEU A 62 -21.80 5.85 8.57
CA LEU A 62 -22.89 6.36 7.74
C LEU A 62 -23.22 5.39 6.60
N LYS A 63 -22.20 4.77 6.01
CA LYS A 63 -22.36 3.76 4.96
C LYS A 63 -23.06 2.52 5.50
N SER A 64 -22.65 2.03 6.68
CA SER A 64 -23.31 0.92 7.37
C SER A 64 -24.78 1.23 7.70
N LEU A 65 -25.06 2.46 8.17
CA LEU A 65 -26.42 2.92 8.42
C LEU A 65 -27.27 2.95 7.14
N LEU A 66 -26.70 3.44 6.03
CA LEU A 66 -27.38 3.49 4.73
C LEU A 66 -27.65 2.07 4.19
N ASP A 67 -26.69 1.17 4.29
CA ASP A 67 -26.83 -0.20 3.78
C ASP A 67 -27.82 -1.00 4.64
N SER A 68 -27.82 -0.81 5.96
CA SER A 68 -28.70 -1.53 6.88
C SER A 68 -30.13 -0.99 6.90
N PHE A 69 -30.31 0.34 6.84
CA PHE A 69 -31.62 0.97 7.07
C PHE A 69 -32.09 1.88 5.95
N GLY A 70 -31.30 2.13 4.91
CA GLY A 70 -31.64 3.06 3.84
C GLY A 70 -32.89 2.67 3.04
N HIS A 71 -33.25 1.39 3.03
CA HIS A 71 -34.49 0.90 2.42
C HIS A 71 -35.76 1.25 3.21
N GLN A 72 -35.62 1.60 4.50
CA GLN A 72 -36.72 1.98 5.39
C GLN A 72 -36.80 3.50 5.60
N MET A 73 -35.83 4.26 5.07
CA MET A 73 -35.75 5.70 5.26
C MET A 73 -36.65 6.47 4.27
N PRO A 74 -37.29 7.56 4.72
CA PRO A 74 -37.90 8.54 3.82
C PRO A 74 -36.88 9.09 2.82
N GLU A 75 -37.31 9.37 1.60
CA GLU A 75 -36.41 9.73 0.50
C GLU A 75 -35.52 10.94 0.80
N GLY A 76 -36.07 11.96 1.47
CA GLY A 76 -35.33 13.16 1.86
C GLY A 76 -34.21 12.88 2.86
N SER A 77 -34.47 12.05 3.88
CA SER A 77 -33.45 11.64 4.86
C SER A 77 -32.38 10.74 4.23
N ARG A 78 -32.79 9.84 3.32
CA ARG A 78 -31.87 8.99 2.57
C ARG A 78 -30.95 9.84 1.67
N GLY A 79 -31.50 10.84 0.98
CA GLY A 79 -30.74 11.76 0.13
C GLY A 79 -29.66 12.52 0.91
N GLN A 80 -30.04 13.12 2.05
CA GLN A 80 -29.08 13.82 2.92
C GLN A 80 -27.96 12.90 3.43
N LEU A 81 -28.29 11.65 3.76
CA LEU A 81 -27.30 10.66 4.21
C LEU A 81 -26.33 10.29 3.08
N GLN A 82 -26.84 10.10 1.85
CA GLN A 82 -26.03 9.82 0.67
C GLN A 82 -25.07 10.97 0.32
N GLU A 83 -25.52 12.22 0.45
CA GLU A 83 -24.66 13.39 0.25
C GLU A 83 -23.51 13.43 1.26
N LYS A 84 -23.79 13.14 2.54
CA LYS A 84 -22.75 13.06 3.58
C LYS A 84 -21.75 11.94 3.32
N VAL A 85 -22.22 10.76 2.89
CA VAL A 85 -21.34 9.65 2.49
C VAL A 85 -20.45 10.06 1.31
N ARG A 86 -20.99 10.73 0.29
CA ARG A 86 -20.21 11.25 -0.85
C ARG A 86 -19.18 12.28 -0.43
N ALA A 87 -19.49 13.14 0.54
CA ALA A 87 -18.53 14.13 1.05
C ALA A 87 -17.32 13.48 1.74
N LEU A 88 -17.52 12.33 2.38
CA LEU A 88 -16.47 11.56 3.07
C LEU A 88 -15.78 10.52 2.17
N GLU A 89 -16.30 10.28 0.97
CA GLU A 89 -15.77 9.31 0.01
C GLU A 89 -14.31 9.58 -0.41
N PRO A 90 -13.85 10.83 -0.61
CA PRO A 90 -12.44 11.10 -0.90
C PRO A 90 -11.50 10.69 0.24
N ALA A 91 -11.89 10.93 1.50
CA ALA A 91 -11.11 10.52 2.67
C ALA A 91 -11.07 8.99 2.81
N TRP A 92 -12.19 8.33 2.48
CA TRP A 92 -12.26 6.87 2.40
C TRP A 92 -11.34 6.30 1.30
N ILE A 93 -11.35 6.87 0.10
CA ILE A 93 -10.49 6.44 -1.01
C ILE A 93 -9.01 6.62 -0.63
N ALA A 94 -8.63 7.79 -0.10
CA ALA A 94 -7.26 8.04 0.33
C ALA A 94 -6.82 7.07 1.45
N PHE A 95 -7.73 6.74 2.37
CA PHE A 95 -7.48 5.73 3.38
C PHE A 95 -7.35 4.33 2.77
N GLN A 96 -8.19 3.94 1.82
CA GLN A 96 -8.10 2.65 1.11
C GLN A 96 -6.80 2.49 0.31
N GLU A 97 -6.35 3.56 -0.34
CA GLU A 97 -5.03 3.61 -1.01
C GLU A 97 -3.85 3.43 -0.03
N GLN A 98 -4.09 3.63 1.26
CA GLN A 98 -3.14 3.43 2.36
C GLN A 98 -3.38 2.13 3.15
N LYS A 99 -4.62 1.57 3.14
CA LYS A 99 -5.14 0.59 4.13
C LYS A 99 -4.47 -0.78 4.11
N ALA A 100 -3.64 -1.09 3.12
CA ALA A 100 -2.92 -2.36 3.07
C ALA A 100 -1.65 -2.26 2.23
N ARG A 101 -0.81 -1.26 2.49
CA ARG A 101 0.56 -1.28 1.93
C ARG A 101 1.40 -2.24 2.76
N VAL A 102 1.36 -3.51 2.40
CA VAL A 102 2.38 -4.46 2.81
C VAL A 102 3.66 -4.05 2.10
N THR A 103 4.56 -3.44 2.85
CA THR A 103 5.90 -3.14 2.37
C THR A 103 6.84 -4.23 2.83
N VAL A 104 7.74 -4.65 1.96
CA VAL A 104 8.69 -5.71 2.26
C VAL A 104 10.11 -5.21 2.10
N ARG A 105 10.99 -5.84 2.87
CA ARG A 105 12.43 -5.78 2.68
C ARG A 105 12.88 -7.09 2.06
N VAL A 106 13.57 -7.02 0.92
CA VAL A 106 14.08 -8.19 0.20
C VAL A 106 15.59 -8.05 0.04
N ARG A 107 16.33 -9.08 0.46
CA ARG A 107 17.75 -9.24 0.14
C ARG A 107 17.89 -10.15 -1.06
N PHE A 108 18.42 -9.61 -2.15
CA PHE A 108 18.70 -10.34 -3.37
C PHE A 108 19.99 -11.14 -3.24
N ASP A 109 20.10 -12.21 -4.04
CA ASP A 109 21.26 -13.11 -4.02
C ASP A 109 22.54 -12.43 -4.55
N ASN A 110 22.37 -11.37 -5.34
CA ASN A 110 23.47 -10.51 -5.80
C ASN A 110 23.94 -9.50 -4.74
N GLY A 111 23.39 -9.56 -3.52
CA GLY A 111 23.80 -8.74 -2.38
C GLY A 111 23.07 -7.41 -2.23
N PHE A 112 22.21 -7.01 -3.17
CA PHE A 112 21.40 -5.80 -3.03
C PHE A 112 20.24 -6.01 -2.05
N VAL A 113 19.81 -4.93 -1.40
CA VAL A 113 18.64 -4.91 -0.53
C VAL A 113 17.70 -3.81 -1.01
N LEU A 114 16.45 -4.17 -1.28
CA LEU A 114 15.35 -3.22 -1.44
C LEU A 114 14.53 -3.22 -0.16
N ASP A 115 14.36 -2.05 0.46
CA ASP A 115 13.58 -1.86 1.69
C ASP A 115 12.40 -0.93 1.42
N GLY A 116 11.29 -1.14 2.14
CA GLY A 116 10.09 -0.31 2.03
C GLY A 116 9.33 -0.41 0.70
N VAL A 117 9.55 -1.48 -0.07
CA VAL A 117 8.94 -1.65 -1.39
C VAL A 117 7.62 -2.43 -1.31
N HIS A 118 6.66 -2.09 -2.17
CA HIS A 118 5.34 -2.74 -2.16
C HIS A 118 5.44 -4.22 -2.58
N GLU A 119 4.70 -5.10 -1.89
CA GLU A 119 4.69 -6.55 -2.19
C GLU A 119 4.39 -6.91 -3.66
N ALA A 120 3.65 -6.06 -4.38
CA ALA A 120 3.23 -6.29 -5.76
C ALA A 120 4.37 -6.27 -6.77
N LEU A 121 5.56 -5.77 -6.37
CA LEU A 121 6.77 -5.84 -7.19
C LEU A 121 7.41 -7.23 -7.22
N PHE A 122 6.89 -8.16 -6.41
CA PHE A 122 7.45 -9.50 -6.24
C PHE A 122 6.47 -10.59 -6.63
N THR A 123 7.02 -11.72 -7.07
CA THR A 123 6.30 -12.97 -7.33
C THR A 123 6.93 -14.10 -6.54
N SER A 124 6.12 -15.10 -6.14
CA SER A 124 6.68 -16.36 -5.59
C SER A 124 7.48 -17.07 -6.66
N THR A 125 8.55 -17.72 -6.22
CA THR A 125 9.31 -18.67 -7.05
C THR A 125 8.72 -20.06 -6.93
#